data_AF-A0AA37JYS5-F1
#
_entry.id   AF-A0AA37JYS5-F1
#
_cell.length_a   1.000
_cell.length_b   1.000
_cell.length_c   1.000
_cell.angle_alpha   90.00
_cell.angle_beta   90.00
_cell.angle_gamma   90.00
#
_symmetry.space_group_name_H-M   'P 1'
#
loop_
_entity.id
_entity.type
_entity.pdbx_description
1 polymer ?
#
loop_
_entity_poly.entity_id
_entity_poly.type
_entity_poly.pdbx_seq_one_letter_code
_entity_poly.pdbx_strand_id
1 'polypeptide(L)'
;MKPITIRISRRKLRALKMLAAGMLILLAAFWVDGRIRPLVSTVSTYQSKLVATRAVNDAVLRVISEENITYGKVMNAVLDEKGKVTTVTTNMVALNRLKAEINNAVSDELQKGIEQPIDLPLGTLLGGHFLSGRGPSVQFKVVPMGYTETQIYNKFQSAGINQTLHQVMVTVNTRVAAILPLYTVETDVSTDICIAETVIVGEVPQSFTDISGDNRGLIDKVNDYGLKNVD
;
A
#
# COMPACT_ATOMS: atom_id res chain seq x y z
N MET A 1 -60.79 -42.80 16.86
CA MET A 1 -59.58 -42.91 16.00
C MET A 1 -58.45 -43.51 16.85
N LYS A 2 -57.89 -44.67 16.49
CA LYS A 2 -56.75 -45.26 17.22
C LYS A 2 -55.46 -44.56 16.79
N PRO A 3 -54.59 -44.11 17.70
CA PRO A 3 -53.34 -43.45 17.33
C PRO A 3 -52.39 -44.45 16.66
N ILE A 4 -51.91 -44.11 15.46
CA ILE A 4 -50.90 -44.87 14.73
C ILE A 4 -49.59 -44.75 15.52
N THR A 5 -49.23 -45.80 16.25
CA THR A 5 -47.96 -45.86 17.00
C THR A 5 -46.91 -46.53 16.12
N ILE A 6 -46.03 -45.72 15.53
CA ILE A 6 -44.91 -46.21 14.71
C ILE A 6 -43.87 -46.84 15.65
N ARG A 7 -43.80 -48.17 15.71
CA ARG A 7 -42.76 -48.92 16.45
C ARG A 7 -41.43 -48.86 15.69
N ILE A 8 -40.64 -47.82 15.94
CA ILE A 8 -39.25 -47.73 15.45
C ILE A 8 -38.35 -48.60 16.33
N SER A 9 -37.50 -49.44 15.74
CA SER A 9 -36.55 -50.26 16.51
C SER A 9 -35.51 -49.38 17.21
N ARG A 10 -35.12 -49.76 18.44
CA ARG A 10 -34.11 -49.03 19.24
C ARG A 10 -32.78 -48.83 18.48
N ARG A 11 -32.42 -49.73 17.56
CA ARG A 11 -31.22 -49.60 16.70
C ARG A 11 -31.38 -48.52 15.63
N LYS A 12 -32.54 -48.45 14.96
CA LYS A 12 -32.83 -47.38 13.97
C LYS A 12 -32.90 -46.00 14.61
N LEU A 13 -33.44 -45.90 15.84
CA LEU A 13 -33.47 -44.64 16.59
C LEU A 13 -32.06 -44.16 16.99
N ARG A 14 -31.15 -45.07 17.38
CA ARG A 14 -29.75 -44.72 17.66
C ARG A 14 -29.01 -44.25 16.40
N ALA A 15 -29.20 -44.94 15.27
CA ALA A 15 -28.62 -44.52 13.99
C ALA A 15 -29.12 -43.13 13.55
N LEU A 16 -30.43 -42.85 13.69
CA LEU A 16 -31.00 -41.54 13.39
C LEU A 16 -30.42 -40.44 14.29
N LYS A 17 -30.25 -40.70 15.59
CA LYS A 17 -29.62 -39.75 16.53
C LYS A 17 -28.15 -39.48 16.17
N MET A 18 -27.40 -40.50 15.78
CA MET A 18 -26.01 -40.35 15.33
C MET A 18 -25.92 -39.52 14.05
N LEU A 19 -26.80 -39.77 13.07
CA LEU A 19 -26.90 -38.97 11.85
C LEU A 19 -27.29 -37.52 12.14
N ALA A 20 -28.27 -37.30 13.01
CA ALA A 20 -28.67 -35.96 13.42
C ALA A 20 -27.53 -35.23 14.13
N ALA A 21 -26.79 -35.90 15.03
CA ALA A 21 -25.62 -35.32 15.69
C ALA A 21 -24.50 -34.97 14.70
N GLY A 22 -24.21 -35.86 13.74
CA GLY A 22 -23.24 -35.59 12.67
C GLY A 22 -23.63 -34.39 11.80
N MET A 23 -24.90 -34.30 11.42
CA MET A 23 -25.44 -33.15 10.68
C MET A 23 -25.31 -31.85 11.48
N LEU A 24 -25.58 -31.90 12.80
CA LEU A 24 -25.48 -30.73 13.68
C LEU A 24 -24.02 -30.24 13.79
N ILE A 25 -23.05 -31.16 13.86
CA ILE A 25 -21.62 -30.83 13.86
C ILE A 25 -21.21 -30.18 12.53
N LEU A 26 -21.67 -30.71 11.39
CA LEU A 26 -21.39 -30.12 10.08
C LEU A 26 -21.97 -28.71 9.94
N LEU A 27 -23.22 -28.51 10.38
CA LEU A 27 -23.85 -27.18 10.39
C LEU A 27 -23.11 -26.20 11.31
N ALA A 28 -22.67 -26.66 12.49
CA ALA A 28 -21.87 -25.84 13.39
C ALA A 28 -20.52 -25.47 12.78
N ALA A 29 -19.83 -26.41 12.13
CA ALA A 29 -18.58 -26.15 11.44
C ALA A 29 -18.75 -25.13 10.30
N PHE A 30 -19.82 -25.27 9.51
CA PHE A 30 -20.14 -24.31 8.44
C PHE A 30 -20.47 -22.91 8.98
N TRP A 31 -21.22 -22.83 10.09
CA TRP A 31 -21.54 -21.55 10.73
C TRP A 31 -20.28 -20.87 11.31
N VAL A 32 -19.38 -21.64 11.92
CA VAL A 32 -18.10 -21.15 12.44
C VAL A 32 -17.20 -20.67 11.32
N ASP A 33 -17.06 -21.43 10.22
CA ASP A 33 -16.28 -21.03 9.04
C ASP A 33 -16.77 -19.68 8.48
N GLY A 34 -18.09 -19.53 8.32
CA GLY A 34 -18.70 -18.28 7.86
C GLY A 34 -18.40 -17.07 8.76
N ARG A 35 -18.20 -17.27 10.07
CA ARG A 35 -17.88 -16.20 11.01
C ARG A 35 -16.39 -15.88 11.09
N ILE A 36 -15.53 -16.89 10.96
CA ILE A 36 -14.07 -16.76 11.02
C ILE A 36 -13.49 -16.21 9.73
N ARG A 37 -14.03 -16.63 8.57
CA ARG A 37 -13.57 -16.24 7.24
C ARG A 37 -13.31 -14.73 7.05
N PRO A 38 -14.23 -13.80 7.41
CA PRO A 38 -13.96 -12.37 7.26
C PRO A 38 -12.81 -11.86 8.14
N LEU A 39 -12.65 -12.41 9.35
CA LEU A 39 -11.57 -12.03 10.27
C LEU A 39 -10.21 -12.47 9.75
N VAL A 40 -10.13 -13.75 9.35
CA VAL A 40 -8.93 -14.31 8.74
C VAL A 40 -8.59 -13.58 7.45
N SER A 41 -9.58 -13.29 6.59
CA SER A 41 -9.37 -12.54 5.35
C SER A 41 -8.73 -11.18 5.65
N THR A 42 -9.29 -10.43 6.59
CA THR A 42 -8.79 -9.11 6.99
C THR A 42 -7.34 -9.18 7.47
N VAL A 43 -7.03 -10.10 8.39
CA VAL A 43 -5.66 -10.23 8.90
C VAL A 43 -4.70 -10.71 7.81
N SER A 44 -5.12 -11.65 6.97
CA SER A 44 -4.30 -12.14 5.86
C SER A 44 -4.00 -11.04 4.84
N THR A 45 -4.95 -10.14 4.55
CA THR A 45 -4.73 -8.94 3.72
C THR A 45 -3.68 -8.03 4.35
N TYR A 46 -3.80 -7.73 5.65
CA TYR A 46 -2.81 -6.88 6.33
C TYR A 46 -1.41 -7.49 6.34
N GLN A 47 -1.31 -8.79 6.63
CA GLN A 47 -0.04 -9.50 6.63
C GLN A 47 0.55 -9.59 5.22
N SER A 48 -0.27 -9.83 4.21
CA SER A 48 0.17 -9.82 2.81
C SER A 48 0.71 -8.46 2.40
N LYS A 49 0.00 -7.38 2.76
CA LYS A 49 0.46 -6.02 2.51
C LYS A 49 1.78 -5.73 3.23
N LEU A 50 1.92 -6.16 4.48
CA LEU A 50 3.14 -5.96 5.26
C LEU A 50 4.34 -6.69 4.65
N VAL A 51 4.17 -7.96 4.30
CA VAL A 51 5.22 -8.77 3.65
C VAL A 51 5.62 -8.15 2.31
N ALA A 52 4.64 -7.80 1.48
CA ALA A 52 4.91 -7.20 0.17
C ALA A 52 5.62 -5.85 0.28
N THR A 53 5.13 -4.94 1.13
CA THR A 53 5.75 -3.61 1.32
C THR A 53 7.17 -3.73 1.86
N ARG A 54 7.44 -4.67 2.79
CA ARG A 54 8.81 -4.93 3.26
C ARG A 54 9.70 -5.45 2.15
N ALA A 55 9.26 -6.46 1.41
CA ALA A 55 10.02 -6.99 0.28
C ALA A 55 10.35 -5.92 -0.76
N VAL A 56 9.39 -5.02 -1.06
CA VAL A 56 9.61 -3.90 -1.97
C VAL A 56 10.66 -2.93 -1.42
N ASN A 57 10.51 -2.49 -0.17
CA ASN A 57 11.45 -1.54 0.44
C ASN A 57 12.87 -2.12 0.53
N ASP A 58 13.00 -3.36 0.98
CA ASP A 58 14.29 -4.04 1.14
C ASP A 58 14.98 -4.23 -0.22
N ALA A 59 14.22 -4.60 -1.27
CA ALA A 59 14.73 -4.70 -2.63
C ALA A 59 15.21 -3.35 -3.18
N VAL A 60 14.41 -2.30 -3.03
CA VAL A 60 14.76 -0.95 -3.52
C VAL A 60 15.99 -0.40 -2.79
N LEU A 61 16.06 -0.52 -1.47
CA LEU A 61 17.21 -0.10 -0.68
C LEU A 61 18.49 -0.85 -1.07
N ARG A 62 18.37 -2.17 -1.31
CA ARG A 62 19.49 -3.00 -1.78
C ARG A 62 20.04 -2.51 -3.11
N VAL A 63 19.18 -2.34 -4.12
CA VAL A 63 19.60 -1.89 -5.46
C VAL A 63 20.22 -0.49 -5.42
N ILE A 64 19.64 0.44 -4.65
CA ILE A 64 20.19 1.80 -4.48
C ILE A 64 21.59 1.76 -3.86
N SER A 65 21.78 0.90 -2.85
CA SER A 65 23.05 0.74 -2.13
C SER A 65 24.12 0.10 -3.01
N GLU A 66 23.78 -0.92 -3.79
CA GLU A 66 24.70 -1.65 -4.67
C GLU A 66 25.18 -0.79 -5.86
N GLU A 67 24.27 -0.07 -6.51
CA GLU A 67 24.59 0.76 -7.68
C GLU A 67 25.24 2.11 -7.31
N ASN A 68 25.39 2.42 -6.00
CA ASN A 68 25.86 3.72 -5.49
C ASN A 68 25.14 4.87 -6.21
N ILE A 69 23.81 4.82 -6.26
CA ILE A 69 22.98 5.80 -6.97
C ILE A 69 23.12 7.15 -6.24
N THR A 70 23.99 8.03 -6.74
CA THR A 70 24.01 9.45 -6.39
C THR A 70 23.15 10.22 -7.38
N TYR A 71 22.52 11.32 -6.96
CA TYR A 71 21.72 12.20 -7.83
C TYR A 71 22.41 12.47 -9.18
N GLY A 72 23.72 12.74 -9.16
CA GLY A 72 24.53 13.02 -10.35
C GLY A 72 24.72 11.86 -11.37
N LYS A 73 24.38 10.61 -11.02
CA LYS A 73 24.43 9.46 -11.96
C LYS A 73 23.13 9.30 -12.76
N VAL A 74 22.00 9.72 -12.18
CA VAL A 74 20.67 9.60 -12.81
C VAL A 74 20.26 10.92 -13.45
N MET A 75 20.73 12.03 -12.90
CA MET A 75 20.38 13.39 -13.28
C MET A 75 21.65 14.17 -13.63
N ASN A 76 21.61 14.88 -14.75
CA ASN A 76 22.68 15.79 -15.14
C ASN A 76 22.12 17.21 -15.29
N ALA A 77 22.65 18.13 -14.48
CA ALA A 77 22.31 19.54 -14.58
C ALA A 77 23.26 20.21 -15.57
N VAL A 78 22.71 20.76 -16.65
CA VAL A 78 23.46 21.59 -17.59
C VAL A 78 23.54 23.00 -17.01
N LEU A 79 24.76 23.49 -16.84
CA LEU A 79 25.05 24.83 -16.33
C LEU A 79 25.39 25.77 -17.50
N ASP A 80 25.08 27.06 -17.38
CA ASP A 80 25.60 28.10 -18.28
C ASP A 80 27.05 28.47 -17.96
N GLU A 81 27.64 29.38 -18.75
CA GLU A 81 29.00 29.90 -18.58
C GLU A 81 29.25 30.57 -17.21
N LYS A 82 28.18 30.92 -16.49
CA LYS A 82 28.20 31.54 -15.16
C LYS A 82 27.91 30.54 -14.04
N GLY A 83 27.77 29.25 -14.35
CA GLY A 83 27.51 28.18 -13.39
C GLY A 83 26.03 28.05 -12.97
N LYS A 84 25.09 28.64 -13.71
CA LYS A 84 23.64 28.60 -13.41
C LYS A 84 22.97 27.42 -14.10
N VAL A 85 22.10 26.71 -13.38
CA VAL A 85 21.31 25.60 -13.95
C VAL A 85 20.36 26.12 -15.02
N THR A 86 20.52 25.64 -16.25
CA THR A 86 19.65 25.97 -17.39
C THR A 86 18.71 24.83 -17.75
N THR A 87 19.16 23.58 -17.62
CA THR A 87 18.34 22.40 -17.91
C THR A 87 18.72 21.25 -16.99
N VAL A 88 17.71 20.56 -16.47
CA VAL A 88 17.90 19.30 -15.77
C VAL A 88 17.55 18.17 -16.74
N THR A 89 18.55 17.39 -17.11
CA THR A 89 18.38 16.23 -17.99
C THR A 89 18.43 14.94 -17.19
N THR A 90 17.68 13.94 -17.62
CA THR A 90 17.67 12.61 -17.00
C THR A 90 18.43 11.64 -17.90
N ASN A 91 19.35 10.86 -17.35
CA ASN A 91 19.95 9.75 -18.07
C ASN A 91 18.94 8.60 -18.16
N MET A 92 18.13 8.60 -19.23
CA MET A 92 17.07 7.61 -19.42
C MET A 92 17.59 6.16 -19.54
N VAL A 93 18.83 5.97 -20.00
CA VAL A 93 19.44 4.63 -20.04
C VAL A 93 19.71 4.13 -18.62
N ALA A 94 20.32 4.98 -17.77
CA ALA A 94 20.54 4.65 -16.37
C ALA A 94 19.22 4.45 -15.60
N LEU A 95 18.21 5.29 -15.85
CA LEU A 95 16.90 5.19 -15.22
C LEU A 95 16.17 3.90 -15.59
N ASN A 96 16.19 3.51 -16.87
CA ASN A 96 15.57 2.25 -17.31
C ASN A 96 16.33 1.02 -16.81
N ARG A 97 17.66 1.09 -16.70
CA ARG A 97 18.44 0.03 -16.05
C ARG A 97 18.07 -0.09 -14.57
N LEU A 98 18.04 1.03 -13.83
CA LEU A 98 17.62 1.05 -12.43
C LEU A 98 16.20 0.49 -12.26
N LYS A 99 15.27 0.87 -13.14
CA LYS A 99 13.91 0.31 -13.18
C LYS A 99 13.93 -1.22 -13.33
N ALA A 100 14.72 -1.75 -14.25
CA ALA A 100 14.82 -3.19 -14.48
C ALA A 100 15.41 -3.92 -13.26
N GLU A 101 16.48 -3.39 -12.67
CA GLU A 101 17.12 -3.96 -11.48
C GLU A 101 16.18 -3.96 -10.27
N ILE A 102 15.48 -2.86 -10.00
CA ILE A 102 14.46 -2.79 -8.95
C ILE A 102 13.38 -3.84 -9.21
N ASN A 103 12.87 -3.95 -10.44
CA ASN A 103 11.80 -4.88 -10.75
C ASN A 103 12.20 -6.34 -10.51
N ASN A 104 13.44 -6.70 -10.87
CA ASN A 104 13.99 -8.03 -10.64
C ASN A 104 14.22 -8.28 -9.15
N ALA A 105 14.85 -7.33 -8.45
CA ALA A 105 15.15 -7.43 -7.03
C ALA A 105 13.88 -7.58 -6.18
N VAL A 106 12.80 -6.84 -6.51
CA VAL A 106 11.50 -6.96 -5.84
C VAL A 106 10.89 -8.33 -6.10
N SER A 107 10.93 -8.80 -7.36
CA SER A 107 10.40 -10.12 -7.73
C SER A 107 11.11 -11.25 -6.97
N ASP A 108 12.44 -11.18 -6.85
CA ASP A 108 13.24 -12.13 -6.09
C ASP A 108 12.93 -12.08 -4.59
N GLU A 109 12.78 -10.87 -4.02
CA GLU A 109 12.51 -10.71 -2.59
C GLU A 109 11.10 -11.21 -2.22
N LEU A 110 10.11 -10.98 -3.08
CA LEU A 110 8.77 -11.54 -2.93
C LEU A 110 8.77 -13.07 -3.01
N GLN A 111 9.66 -13.67 -3.80
CA GLN A 111 9.78 -15.13 -3.89
C GLN A 111 10.39 -15.73 -2.62
N LYS A 112 11.37 -15.08 -1.98
CA LYS A 112 11.91 -15.54 -0.69
C LYS A 112 10.85 -15.55 0.42
N GLY A 113 9.94 -14.57 0.40
CA GLY A 113 8.83 -14.48 1.36
C GLY A 113 7.88 -15.68 1.36
N ILE A 114 7.84 -16.47 0.27
CA ILE A 114 7.00 -17.66 0.12
C ILE A 114 7.39 -18.76 1.13
N GLU A 115 8.66 -18.78 1.58
CA GLU A 115 9.21 -19.87 2.40
C GLU A 115 8.79 -19.81 3.87
N GLN A 116 8.21 -18.69 4.33
CA GLN A 116 7.87 -18.47 5.73
C GLN A 116 6.34 -18.48 5.94
N PRO A 117 5.75 -19.60 6.38
CA PRO A 117 4.32 -19.64 6.69
C PRO A 117 4.02 -18.74 7.90
N ILE A 118 2.90 -18.03 7.82
CA ILE A 118 2.40 -17.19 8.91
C ILE A 118 1.38 -18.00 9.70
N ASP A 119 1.68 -18.18 10.99
CA ASP A 119 0.83 -18.85 11.95
C ASP A 119 -0.07 -17.86 12.69
N LEU A 120 -1.39 -18.07 12.62
CA LEU A 120 -2.37 -17.21 13.28
C LEU A 120 -3.32 -18.01 14.18
N PRO A 121 -3.14 -17.95 15.51
CA PRO A 121 -4.05 -18.59 16.45
C PRO A 121 -5.46 -18.00 16.35
N LEU A 122 -6.47 -18.87 16.21
CA LEU A 122 -7.88 -18.44 16.12
C LEU A 122 -8.32 -17.63 17.34
N GLY A 123 -7.77 -17.90 18.54
CA GLY A 123 -8.10 -17.12 19.72
C GLY A 123 -7.60 -15.68 19.67
N THR A 124 -6.55 -15.38 18.91
CA THR A 124 -6.12 -14.00 18.61
C THR A 124 -7.11 -13.29 17.69
N LEU A 125 -7.71 -14.01 16.74
CA LEU A 125 -8.69 -13.48 15.79
C LEU A 125 -10.07 -13.23 16.41
N LEU A 126 -10.53 -14.17 17.24
CA LEU A 126 -11.83 -14.11 17.91
C LEU A 126 -11.86 -13.04 19.02
N GLY A 127 -10.68 -12.62 19.49
CA GLY A 127 -10.51 -11.59 20.51
C GLY A 127 -10.73 -12.09 21.94
N GLY A 128 -10.51 -11.17 22.89
CA GLY A 128 -10.60 -11.42 24.33
C GLY A 128 -9.26 -11.78 24.96
N HIS A 129 -8.96 -11.16 26.11
CA HIS A 129 -7.68 -11.33 26.81
C HIS A 129 -7.35 -12.80 27.14
N PHE A 130 -8.36 -13.64 27.38
CA PHE A 130 -8.16 -15.04 27.73
C PHE A 130 -7.85 -15.96 26.54
N LEU A 131 -8.32 -15.60 25.34
CA LEU A 131 -8.19 -16.42 24.13
C LEU A 131 -6.97 -16.04 23.28
N SER A 132 -6.37 -14.87 23.51
CA SER A 132 -5.16 -14.43 22.79
C SER A 132 -4.06 -15.50 22.81
N GLY A 133 -3.53 -15.83 21.63
CA GLY A 133 -2.49 -16.84 21.45
C GLY A 133 -2.93 -18.30 21.66
N ARG A 134 -4.23 -18.57 21.85
CA ARG A 134 -4.76 -19.92 22.08
C ARG A 134 -5.63 -20.41 20.92
N GLY A 135 -5.86 -21.72 20.90
CA GLY A 135 -6.71 -22.40 19.92
C GLY A 135 -5.96 -22.89 18.68
N PRO A 136 -6.67 -23.49 17.71
CA PRO A 136 -6.08 -23.96 16.46
C PRO A 136 -5.42 -22.82 15.68
N SER A 137 -4.27 -23.08 15.05
CA SER A 137 -3.61 -22.13 14.16
C SER A 137 -4.20 -22.21 12.76
N VAL A 138 -4.46 -21.05 12.16
CA VAL A 138 -4.71 -20.91 10.72
C VAL A 138 -3.39 -20.51 10.08
N GLN A 139 -2.82 -21.42 9.31
CA GLN A 139 -1.59 -21.16 8.57
C GLN A 139 -1.91 -20.63 7.18
N PHE A 140 -1.16 -19.63 6.74
CA PHE A 140 -1.22 -19.17 5.36
C PHE A 140 0.15 -18.74 4.86
N LYS A 141 0.32 -18.76 3.54
CA LYS A 141 1.53 -18.30 2.84
C LYS A 141 1.18 -17.13 1.94
N VAL A 142 2.08 -16.14 1.89
CA VAL A 142 1.95 -15.02 0.97
C VAL A 142 2.76 -15.34 -0.28
N VAL A 143 2.10 -15.34 -1.44
CA VAL A 143 2.74 -15.62 -2.73
C VAL A 143 2.53 -14.45 -3.69
N PRO A 144 3.53 -14.08 -4.51
CA PRO A 144 3.34 -13.10 -5.57
C PRO A 144 2.43 -13.66 -6.66
N MET A 145 1.56 -12.80 -7.20
CA MET A 145 0.63 -13.11 -8.28
C MET A 145 1.02 -12.33 -9.53
N GLY A 146 1.71 -12.99 -10.47
CA GLY A 146 2.12 -12.39 -11.72
C GLY A 146 3.39 -11.54 -11.61
N TYR A 147 3.49 -10.51 -12.44
CA TYR A 147 4.66 -9.63 -12.53
C TYR A 147 4.49 -8.39 -11.65
N THR A 148 5.59 -7.94 -11.06
CA THR A 148 5.68 -6.61 -10.45
C THR A 148 5.83 -5.56 -11.55
N GLU A 149 5.16 -4.43 -11.39
CA GLU A 149 5.30 -3.26 -12.25
C GLU A 149 6.02 -2.14 -11.50
N THR A 150 7.17 -1.71 -12.03
CA THR A 150 7.93 -0.59 -11.49
C THR A 150 7.85 0.62 -12.42
N GLN A 151 7.54 1.79 -11.87
CA GLN A 151 7.52 3.06 -12.57
C GLN A 151 8.45 4.05 -11.88
N ILE A 152 9.28 4.75 -12.66
CA ILE A 152 10.14 5.81 -12.15
C ILE A 152 9.72 7.12 -12.83
N TYR A 153 9.43 8.15 -12.05
CA TYR A 153 8.97 9.43 -12.55
C TYR A 153 9.52 10.60 -11.73
N ASN A 154 9.53 11.77 -12.35
CA ASN A 154 9.99 13.01 -11.73
C ASN A 154 8.81 13.80 -11.19
N LYS A 155 8.93 14.33 -9.98
CA LYS A 155 7.93 15.16 -9.31
C LYS A 155 8.55 16.50 -8.95
N PHE A 156 7.89 17.59 -9.36
CA PHE A 156 8.33 18.96 -9.09
C PHE A 156 7.33 19.65 -8.15
N GLN A 157 7.84 20.29 -7.10
CA GLN A 157 7.03 21.03 -6.13
C GLN A 157 7.67 22.39 -5.84
N SER A 158 6.86 23.41 -5.52
CA SER A 158 7.40 24.69 -5.05
C SER A 158 7.99 24.51 -3.65
N ALA A 159 9.23 24.95 -3.46
CA ALA A 159 9.96 24.89 -2.18
C ALA A 159 10.19 26.27 -1.55
N GLY A 160 9.71 27.34 -2.20
CA GLY A 160 9.93 28.72 -1.78
C GLY A 160 10.05 29.67 -2.96
N ILE A 161 10.42 30.92 -2.68
CA ILE A 161 10.62 31.95 -3.71
C ILE A 161 11.78 31.53 -4.62
N ASN A 162 11.47 31.23 -5.89
CA ASN A 162 12.41 30.71 -6.90
C ASN A 162 13.13 29.43 -6.48
N GLN A 163 12.45 28.57 -5.73
CA GLN A 163 12.97 27.25 -5.39
C GLN A 163 11.99 26.20 -5.84
N THR A 164 12.48 25.22 -6.60
CA THR A 164 11.71 24.05 -7.01
C THR A 164 12.34 22.80 -6.41
N LEU A 165 11.59 22.11 -5.55
CA LEU A 165 11.93 20.76 -5.11
C LEU A 165 11.70 19.79 -6.27
N HIS A 166 12.74 19.05 -6.61
CA HIS A 166 12.67 18.00 -7.62
C HIS A 166 12.96 16.65 -6.96
N GLN A 167 12.01 15.72 -7.09
CA GLN A 167 12.05 14.39 -6.53
C GLN A 167 12.02 13.34 -7.66
N VAL A 168 12.87 12.33 -7.56
CA VAL A 168 12.79 11.13 -8.37
C VAL A 168 12.05 10.08 -7.55
N MET A 169 10.86 9.72 -8.01
CA MET A 169 9.93 8.81 -7.33
C MET A 169 9.95 7.46 -8.03
N VAL A 170 9.91 6.38 -7.24
CA VAL A 170 9.68 5.01 -7.71
C VAL A 170 8.36 4.54 -7.13
N THR A 171 7.43 4.15 -8.01
CA THR A 171 6.20 3.45 -7.64
C THR A 171 6.34 2.00 -8.02
N VAL A 172 6.15 1.11 -7.07
CA VAL A 172 6.15 -0.34 -7.28
C VAL A 172 4.75 -0.87 -6.99
N ASN A 173 4.11 -1.43 -8.02
CA ASN A 173 2.81 -2.08 -7.95
C ASN A 173 3.01 -3.60 -8.03
N THR A 174 2.50 -4.31 -7.04
CA THR A 174 2.56 -5.77 -6.98
C THR A 174 1.26 -6.34 -6.46
N ARG A 175 0.86 -7.50 -6.98
CA ARG A 175 -0.28 -8.27 -6.48
C ARG A 175 0.26 -9.48 -5.73
N VAL A 176 -0.25 -9.69 -4.53
CA VAL A 176 0.08 -10.86 -3.72
C VAL A 176 -1.19 -11.60 -3.30
N ALA A 177 -1.08 -12.89 -3.03
CA ALA A 177 -2.16 -13.73 -2.55
C ALA A 177 -1.77 -14.43 -1.26
N ALA A 178 -2.63 -14.35 -0.24
CA ALA A 178 -2.58 -15.24 0.90
C ALA A 178 -3.29 -16.55 0.56
N ILE A 179 -2.54 -17.65 0.54
CA ILE A 179 -3.07 -19.00 0.32
C ILE A 179 -3.45 -19.60 1.67
N LEU A 180 -4.75 -19.78 1.90
CA LEU A 180 -5.30 -20.42 3.10
C LEU A 180 -5.85 -21.82 2.74
N PRO A 181 -6.05 -22.72 3.74
CA PRO A 181 -6.49 -24.09 3.47
C PRO A 181 -7.81 -24.22 2.68
N LEU A 182 -8.71 -23.25 2.78
CA LEU A 182 -10.05 -23.31 2.18
C LEU A 182 -10.30 -22.27 1.08
N TYR A 183 -9.51 -21.20 1.03
CA TYR A 183 -9.69 -20.10 0.08
C TYR A 183 -8.41 -19.27 -0.06
N THR A 184 -8.39 -18.39 -1.06
CA THR A 184 -7.28 -17.45 -1.29
C THR A 184 -7.78 -16.02 -1.14
N VAL A 185 -6.93 -15.14 -0.64
CA VAL A 185 -7.21 -13.70 -0.52
C VAL A 185 -6.16 -12.93 -1.30
N GLU A 186 -6.59 -12.28 -2.38
CA GLU A 186 -5.72 -11.43 -3.19
C GLU A 186 -5.62 -10.03 -2.59
N THR A 187 -4.47 -9.39 -2.75
CA THR A 187 -4.21 -8.04 -2.23
C THR A 187 -3.28 -7.30 -3.19
N ASP A 188 -3.73 -6.13 -3.66
CA ASP A 188 -2.93 -5.20 -4.42
C ASP A 188 -2.13 -4.28 -3.48
N VAL A 189 -0.84 -4.14 -3.76
CA VAL A 189 0.10 -3.36 -2.95
C VAL A 189 0.82 -2.38 -3.86
N SER A 190 0.71 -1.10 -3.53
CA SER A 190 1.41 -0.02 -4.19
C SER A 190 2.29 0.68 -3.15
N THR A 191 3.58 0.83 -3.46
CA THR A 191 4.57 1.47 -2.59
C THR A 191 5.28 2.56 -3.36
N ASP A 192 5.26 3.78 -2.82
CA ASP A 192 5.94 4.95 -3.37
C ASP A 192 7.20 5.27 -2.56
N ILE A 193 8.33 5.41 -3.24
CA ILE A 193 9.64 5.61 -2.63
C ILE A 193 10.33 6.78 -3.33
N CYS A 194 10.76 7.80 -2.55
CA CYS A 194 11.62 8.85 -3.06
C CYS A 194 13.07 8.35 -3.03
N ILE A 195 13.69 8.19 -4.20
CA ILE A 195 15.03 7.63 -4.33
C ILE A 195 16.12 8.71 -4.45
N ALA A 196 15.73 9.91 -4.86
CA ALA A 196 16.63 11.06 -4.94
C ALA A 196 15.83 12.35 -4.90
N GLU A 197 16.39 13.39 -4.27
CA GLU A 197 15.77 14.70 -4.15
C GLU A 197 16.82 15.81 -4.28
N THR A 198 16.46 16.93 -4.91
CA THR A 198 17.27 18.15 -4.94
C THR A 198 16.39 19.39 -4.92
N VAL A 199 16.95 20.50 -4.44
CA VAL A 199 16.33 21.84 -4.60
C VAL A 199 17.02 22.56 -5.76
N ILE A 200 16.22 22.97 -6.74
CA ILE A 200 16.66 23.80 -7.85
C ILE A 200 16.42 25.26 -7.46
N VAL A 201 17.49 26.03 -7.32
CA VAL A 201 17.43 27.46 -6.96
C VAL A 201 17.54 28.31 -8.23
N GLY A 202 16.51 29.12 -8.47
CA GLY A 202 16.48 30.14 -9.50
C GLY A 202 16.83 31.53 -8.96
N GLU A 203 16.96 32.51 -9.84
CA GLU A 203 17.19 33.90 -9.43
C GLU A 203 15.95 34.49 -8.77
N VAL A 204 16.17 35.22 -7.68
CA VAL A 204 15.11 36.00 -7.03
C VAL A 204 14.83 37.26 -7.86
N PRO A 205 13.58 37.49 -8.34
CA PRO A 205 13.26 38.70 -9.07
C PRO A 205 13.40 39.91 -8.15
N GLN A 206 13.88 41.03 -8.70
CA GLN A 206 14.11 42.26 -7.92
C GLN A 206 12.83 42.89 -7.35
N SER A 207 11.66 42.45 -7.81
CA SER A 207 10.36 42.81 -7.26
C SER A 207 9.44 41.59 -7.29
N PHE A 208 8.81 41.27 -6.16
CA PHE A 208 7.85 40.18 -6.02
C PHE A 208 6.61 40.70 -5.31
N THR A 209 5.46 40.69 -6.00
CA THR A 209 4.15 41.01 -5.42
C THR A 209 3.24 39.80 -5.65
N ASP A 210 2.91 39.07 -4.59
CA ASP A 210 1.92 38.00 -4.61
C ASP A 210 0.52 38.61 -4.40
N ILE A 211 -0.30 38.61 -5.45
CA ILE A 211 -1.70 39.05 -5.37
C ILE A 211 -2.57 37.80 -5.25
N SER A 212 -2.56 37.21 -4.07
CA SER A 212 -3.52 36.17 -3.67
C SER A 212 -4.73 36.86 -3.05
N GLY A 213 -5.69 37.28 -3.89
CA GLY A 213 -6.88 38.00 -3.45
C GLY A 213 -8.18 37.31 -3.88
N ASP A 214 -9.00 36.91 -2.91
CA ASP A 214 -10.46 36.89 -3.10
C ASP A 214 -10.89 38.32 -3.43
N ASN A 215 -11.36 38.52 -4.66
CA ASN A 215 -11.44 39.80 -5.36
C ASN A 215 -12.60 40.71 -4.87
N ARG A 216 -12.92 40.68 -3.57
CA ARG A 216 -14.09 41.35 -3.00
C ARG A 216 -13.78 42.55 -2.08
N GLY A 217 -12.53 42.71 -1.63
CA GLY A 217 -12.21 43.72 -0.61
C GLY A 217 -11.61 45.05 -1.12
N LEU A 218 -11.19 45.14 -2.38
CA LEU A 218 -10.40 46.29 -2.87
C LEU A 218 -11.21 47.34 -3.62
N ILE A 219 -12.35 46.97 -4.21
CA ILE A 219 -13.19 47.89 -5.01
C ILE A 219 -14.04 48.78 -4.09
N ASP A 220 -14.42 48.31 -2.90
CA ASP A 220 -15.26 49.05 -1.95
C ASP A 220 -14.51 50.14 -1.16
N LYS A 221 -13.17 50.19 -1.25
CA LYS A 221 -12.35 51.20 -0.55
C LYS A 221 -12.04 52.45 -1.38
N VAL A 222 -12.57 52.56 -2.61
CA VAL A 222 -12.25 53.66 -3.53
C VAL A 222 -13.27 54.80 -3.49
N ASN A 223 -14.37 54.69 -2.74
CA ASN A 223 -15.52 55.60 -2.89
C ASN A 223 -15.95 56.37 -1.63
N ASP A 224 -15.02 56.97 -0.86
CA ASP A 224 -15.42 58.01 0.11
C ASP A 224 -14.30 59.00 0.49
N TYR A 225 -13.77 59.76 -0.48
CA TYR A 225 -12.95 60.96 -0.19
C TYR A 225 -13.32 62.13 -1.11
N GLY A 226 -14.61 62.32 -1.35
CA GLY A 226 -15.13 63.42 -2.17
C GLY A 226 -16.26 64.19 -1.48
N LEU A 227 -15.93 65.38 -0.97
CA LEU A 227 -16.80 66.54 -0.75
C LEU A 227 -17.66 66.59 0.54
N LYS A 228 -17.07 67.18 1.60
CA LYS A 228 -17.76 68.21 2.38
C LYS A 228 -17.08 69.55 2.11
N ASN A 229 -17.64 70.30 1.17
CA ASN A 229 -17.28 71.70 0.97
C ASN A 229 -17.68 72.48 2.23
N VAL A 230 -16.71 73.20 2.78
CA VAL A 230 -16.92 74.36 3.64
C VAL A 230 -17.12 75.54 2.70
N ASP A 231 -18.30 76.14 2.77
CA ASP A 231 -18.54 77.59 2.85
C ASP A 231 -20.00 77.81 3.28
#